data_AF-A0A960JQH6-F1
#
_entry.id   AF-A0A960JQH6-F1
#
_cell.length_a   1.000
_cell.length_b   1.000
_cell.length_c   1.000
_cell.angle_alpha   90.00
_cell.angle_beta   90.00
_cell.angle_gamma   90.00
#
_symmetry.space_group_name_H-M   'P 1'
#
loop_
_entity.id
_entity.type
_entity.pdbx_description
1 polymer ?
#
loop_
_entity_poly.entity_id
_entity_poly.type
_entity_poly.pdbx_seq_one_letter_code
_entity_poly.pdbx_strand_id
1 'polypeptide(L)'
;MPDATPPSESAQDAPPGTATAGWNPGRPLAAAASIGAGLAVCGGLPPWGWWPLALAGLAGWVALLADAAPRSRFWRSFGVGLGWFAPSLMWIASFSPPGYVIATVVFAALLGLAGLATPPGPTRVLALPAALGVSELVRYHAPFGGVPLSMTSLTQADGPLAPIARIGGPVLLTIAIAALAAGLGALVRRQLAWGGALIGATAVLGLLGVVAPAGDALAPLRVAVVQGGGPQGTLALNTDPADVFARHLEASLQIEGGGAVDLVVWPENVVNVNGTLAGDTWNTVLADEARRLGAPLVVGVVEDVDA
;
A
#
# COMPACT_ATOMS: atom_id res chain seq x y z
N MET A 1 33.43 64.49 -47.43
CA MET A 1 33.51 63.02 -47.35
C MET A 1 32.65 62.60 -46.18
N PRO A 2 31.67 61.70 -46.36
CA PRO A 2 30.71 61.35 -45.32
C PRO A 2 31.26 60.28 -44.36
N ASP A 3 30.96 60.45 -43.08
CA ASP A 3 31.21 59.51 -41.98
C ASP A 3 30.47 58.19 -42.20
N ALA A 4 31.21 57.09 -42.11
CA ALA A 4 30.69 55.72 -42.18
C ALA A 4 30.33 55.22 -40.78
N THR A 5 29.08 54.83 -40.58
CA THR A 5 28.59 54.07 -39.44
C THR A 5 29.24 52.67 -39.39
N PRO A 6 29.59 52.14 -38.20
CA PRO A 6 30.11 50.78 -38.08
C PRO A 6 28.97 49.74 -38.21
N PRO A 7 29.25 48.54 -38.76
CA PRO A 7 28.25 47.48 -38.87
C PRO A 7 27.99 46.80 -37.51
N SER A 8 26.72 46.51 -37.24
CA SER A 8 26.25 45.72 -36.11
C SER A 8 26.68 44.25 -36.26
N GLU A 9 27.45 43.73 -35.31
CA GLU A 9 27.72 42.30 -35.19
C GLU A 9 26.42 41.53 -34.90
N SER A 10 26.05 40.68 -35.84
CA SER A 10 24.99 39.69 -35.70
C SER A 10 25.40 38.63 -34.68
N ALA A 11 24.52 38.39 -33.72
CA ALA A 11 24.62 37.32 -32.73
C ALA A 11 24.88 35.97 -33.41
N GLN A 12 26.07 35.41 -33.15
CA GLN A 12 26.43 34.07 -33.60
C GLN A 12 25.78 33.00 -32.74
N ASP A 13 25.22 32.03 -33.45
CA ASP A 13 24.59 30.78 -33.05
C ASP A 13 25.21 30.09 -31.81
N ALA A 14 24.42 30.03 -30.74
CA ALA A 14 24.60 29.01 -29.72
C ALA A 14 24.18 27.64 -30.30
N PRO A 15 24.93 26.56 -30.08
CA PRO A 15 24.58 25.24 -30.61
C PRO A 15 23.21 24.80 -30.06
N PRO A 16 22.34 24.18 -30.87
CA PRO A 16 21.05 23.71 -30.41
C PRO A 16 21.27 22.64 -29.35
N GLY A 17 20.90 22.96 -28.11
CA GLY A 17 20.85 21.99 -27.02
C GLY A 17 20.01 20.80 -27.48
N THR A 18 20.56 19.59 -27.32
CA THR A 18 19.87 18.33 -27.62
C THR A 18 18.69 18.18 -26.67
N ALA A 19 17.55 18.79 -27.02
CA ALA A 19 16.27 18.51 -26.43
C ALA A 19 15.94 17.06 -26.78
N THR A 20 16.16 16.15 -25.84
CA THR A 20 15.58 14.81 -25.92
C THR A 20 14.07 15.01 -26.03
N ALA A 21 13.49 14.76 -27.21
CA ALA A 21 12.07 14.98 -27.45
C ALA A 21 11.26 14.20 -26.40
N GLY A 22 10.68 14.94 -25.45
CA GLY A 22 9.85 14.38 -24.41
C GLY A 22 8.60 13.75 -25.01
N TRP A 23 8.19 12.60 -24.49
CA TRP A 23 6.92 11.99 -24.87
C TRP A 23 5.76 12.92 -24.46
N ASN A 24 5.11 13.55 -25.44
CA ASN A 24 3.97 14.44 -25.23
C ASN A 24 2.72 13.87 -25.92
N PRO A 25 2.04 12.88 -25.30
CA PRO A 25 0.85 12.27 -25.88
C PRO A 25 -0.32 13.25 -25.91
N GLY A 26 -1.19 13.11 -26.92
CA GLY A 26 -2.48 13.79 -26.93
C GLY A 26 -3.32 13.46 -25.68
N ARG A 27 -4.25 14.36 -25.31
CA ARG A 27 -5.09 14.26 -24.10
C ARG A 27 -5.75 12.88 -23.88
N PRO A 28 -6.38 12.22 -24.88
CA PRO A 28 -7.03 10.92 -24.65
C PRO A 28 -6.01 9.81 -24.36
N LEU A 29 -4.88 9.79 -25.07
CA LEU A 29 -3.81 8.82 -24.84
C LEU A 29 -3.16 9.02 -23.47
N ALA A 30 -2.95 10.27 -23.05
CA ALA A 30 -2.43 10.58 -21.73
C ALA A 30 -3.36 10.09 -20.61
N ALA A 31 -4.68 10.25 -20.78
CA ALA A 31 -5.68 9.77 -19.83
C ALA A 31 -5.71 8.24 -19.77
N ALA A 32 -5.74 7.55 -20.92
CA ALA A 32 -5.70 6.10 -20.99
C ALA A 32 -4.42 5.52 -20.38
N ALA A 33 -3.26 6.10 -20.71
CA ALA A 33 -1.98 5.70 -20.14
C ALA A 33 -1.90 5.94 -18.62
N SER A 34 -2.53 7.00 -18.12
CA SER A 34 -2.61 7.28 -16.67
C SER A 34 -3.40 6.18 -15.96
N ILE A 35 -4.59 5.85 -16.45
CA ILE A 35 -5.41 4.76 -15.90
C ILE A 35 -4.67 3.42 -16.01
N GLY A 36 -4.05 3.15 -17.16
CA GLY A 36 -3.27 1.92 -17.38
C GLY A 36 -2.08 1.78 -16.43
N ALA A 37 -1.37 2.87 -16.14
CA ALA A 37 -0.31 2.88 -15.14
C ALA A 37 -0.86 2.57 -13.73
N GLY A 38 -2.01 3.13 -13.36
CA GLY A 38 -2.70 2.80 -12.10
C GLY A 38 -3.12 1.33 -12.00
N LEU A 39 -3.71 0.80 -13.07
CA LEU A 39 -4.10 -0.62 -13.15
C LEU A 39 -2.89 -1.56 -13.03
N ALA A 40 -1.75 -1.20 -13.62
CA ALA A 40 -0.52 -1.95 -13.48
C ALA A 40 -0.04 -1.97 -12.00
N VAL A 41 -0.16 -0.85 -11.29
CA VAL A 41 0.11 -0.84 -9.83
C VAL A 41 -0.88 -1.72 -9.07
N CYS A 42 -2.17 -1.65 -9.41
CA CYS A 42 -3.18 -2.52 -8.80
C CYS A 42 -2.88 -4.01 -9.02
N GLY A 43 -2.40 -4.41 -10.21
CA GLY A 43 -2.02 -5.80 -10.48
C GLY A 43 -0.84 -6.30 -9.63
N GLY A 44 -0.04 -5.38 -9.07
CA GLY A 44 0.99 -5.72 -8.09
C GLY A 44 0.44 -6.02 -6.70
N LEU A 45 -0.78 -5.62 -6.37
CA LEU A 45 -1.39 -5.87 -5.06
C LEU A 45 -1.95 -7.30 -4.95
N PRO A 46 -2.16 -7.81 -3.73
CA PRO A 46 -2.98 -8.99 -3.51
C PRO A 46 -4.39 -8.83 -4.13
N PRO A 47 -5.00 -9.90 -4.65
CA PRO A 47 -4.52 -11.29 -4.59
C PRO A 47 -3.52 -11.67 -5.69
N TRP A 48 -3.29 -10.84 -6.72
CA TRP A 48 -2.43 -11.21 -7.85
C TRP A 48 -0.94 -11.19 -7.49
N GLY A 49 -0.50 -10.18 -6.76
CA GLY A 49 0.90 -10.08 -6.30
C GLY A 49 1.93 -9.96 -7.43
N TRP A 50 1.53 -9.52 -8.63
CA TRP A 50 2.44 -9.36 -9.78
C TRP A 50 3.30 -8.11 -9.65
N TRP A 51 4.17 -8.13 -8.65
CA TRP A 51 5.02 -7.01 -8.24
C TRP A 51 5.78 -6.30 -9.38
N PRO A 52 6.21 -6.94 -10.50
CA PRO A 52 6.83 -6.21 -11.60
C PRO A 52 5.89 -5.20 -12.27
N LEU A 53 4.58 -5.43 -12.27
CA LEU A 53 3.60 -4.49 -12.83
C LEU A 53 3.54 -3.20 -12.01
N ALA A 54 3.75 -3.27 -10.69
CA ALA A 54 3.85 -2.06 -9.87
C ALA A 54 5.04 -1.19 -10.28
N LEU A 55 6.19 -1.81 -10.57
CA LEU A 55 7.35 -1.08 -11.09
C LEU A 55 7.06 -0.47 -12.47
N ALA A 56 6.42 -1.22 -13.37
CA ALA A 56 6.05 -0.72 -14.69
C ALA A 56 5.05 0.45 -14.62
N GLY A 57 4.03 0.34 -13.77
CA GLY A 57 3.02 1.37 -13.54
C GLY A 57 3.64 2.66 -12.97
N LEU A 58 4.48 2.54 -11.94
CA LEU A 58 5.17 3.69 -11.33
C LEU A 58 6.17 4.33 -12.31
N ALA A 59 6.92 3.54 -13.09
CA ALA A 59 7.82 4.06 -14.12
C ALA A 59 7.06 4.81 -15.21
N GLY A 60 5.90 4.27 -15.63
CA GLY A 60 4.96 4.92 -16.55
C GLY A 60 4.43 6.23 -15.99
N TRP A 61 4.07 6.27 -14.70
CA TRP A 61 3.64 7.50 -14.02
C TRP A 61 4.75 8.56 -14.01
N VAL A 62 5.98 8.22 -13.67
CA VAL A 62 7.14 9.13 -13.77
C VAL A 62 7.33 9.67 -15.19
N ALA A 63 7.09 8.86 -16.22
CA ALA A 63 7.16 9.28 -17.61
C ALA A 63 6.01 10.22 -18.00
N LEU A 64 4.79 9.96 -17.54
CA LEU A 64 3.61 10.79 -17.78
C LEU A 64 3.74 12.21 -17.20
N LEU A 65 4.61 12.45 -16.23
CA LEU A 65 4.82 13.78 -15.63
C LEU A 65 5.88 14.61 -16.34
N ALA A 66 6.67 14.02 -17.24
CA ALA A 66 7.70 14.72 -17.99
C ALA A 66 7.09 15.85 -18.83
N ASP A 67 7.67 17.05 -18.72
CA ASP A 67 7.30 18.25 -19.49
C ASP A 67 5.82 18.65 -19.43
N ALA A 68 5.06 18.06 -18.50
CA ALA A 68 3.65 18.32 -18.33
C ALA A 68 3.41 19.57 -17.47
N ALA A 69 2.48 20.41 -17.90
CA ALA A 69 2.03 21.57 -17.13
C ALA A 69 1.45 21.14 -15.76
N PRO A 70 1.53 21.98 -14.71
CA PRO A 70 1.10 21.62 -13.35
C PRO A 70 -0.32 21.04 -13.27
N ARG A 71 -1.29 21.67 -13.95
CA ARG A 71 -2.67 21.16 -14.02
C ARG A 71 -2.75 19.78 -14.67
N SER A 72 -1.96 19.51 -15.70
CA SER A 72 -1.95 18.20 -16.35
C SER A 72 -1.33 17.13 -15.45
N ARG A 73 -0.30 17.46 -14.68
CA ARG A 73 0.31 16.54 -13.72
C ARG A 73 -0.67 16.11 -12.63
N PHE A 74 -1.49 17.04 -12.12
CA PHE A 74 -2.58 16.71 -11.21
C PHE A 74 -3.53 15.68 -11.84
N TRP A 75 -4.10 15.98 -13.01
CA TRP A 75 -5.11 15.10 -13.61
C TRP A 75 -4.56 13.77 -14.14
N ARG A 76 -3.31 13.72 -14.63
CA ARG A 76 -2.64 12.47 -14.99
C ARG A 76 -2.46 11.59 -13.74
N SER A 77 -1.99 12.17 -12.64
CA SER A 77 -1.79 11.43 -11.39
C SER A 77 -3.10 11.04 -10.70
N PHE A 78 -4.13 11.88 -10.81
CA PHE A 78 -5.49 11.52 -10.43
C PHE A 78 -5.98 10.31 -11.24
N GLY A 79 -5.72 10.28 -12.55
CA GLY A 79 -6.04 9.12 -13.41
C GLY A 79 -5.30 7.84 -13.01
N VAL A 80 -4.01 7.96 -12.62
CA VAL A 80 -3.26 6.85 -12.01
C VAL A 80 -3.95 6.37 -10.73
N GLY A 81 -4.35 7.32 -9.87
CA GLY A 81 -5.11 7.01 -8.65
C GLY A 81 -6.44 6.32 -8.93
N LEU A 82 -7.19 6.71 -9.95
CA LEU A 82 -8.42 6.01 -10.33
C LEU A 82 -8.15 4.58 -10.80
N GLY A 83 -7.17 4.38 -11.68
CA GLY A 83 -6.81 3.04 -12.17
C GLY A 83 -6.29 2.11 -11.06
N TRP A 84 -5.73 2.68 -10.00
CA TRP A 84 -5.24 1.94 -8.85
C TRP A 84 -6.35 1.69 -7.80
N PHE A 85 -6.98 2.75 -7.31
CA PHE A 85 -7.87 2.68 -6.14
C PHE A 85 -9.27 2.17 -6.46
N ALA A 86 -9.81 2.43 -7.65
CA ALA A 86 -11.15 1.93 -7.99
C ALA A 86 -11.22 0.38 -7.91
N PRO A 87 -10.34 -0.39 -8.58
CA PRO A 87 -10.37 -1.84 -8.45
C PRO A 87 -9.95 -2.32 -7.04
N SER A 88 -8.88 -1.75 -6.48
CA SER A 88 -8.34 -2.24 -5.19
C SER A 88 -9.21 -1.93 -3.97
N LEU A 89 -10.12 -0.95 -4.06
CA LEU A 89 -11.06 -0.60 -2.99
C LEU A 89 -12.49 -1.06 -3.28
N MET A 90 -12.75 -1.80 -4.37
CA MET A 90 -14.11 -2.14 -4.79
C MET A 90 -14.89 -2.94 -3.74
N TRP A 91 -14.19 -3.71 -2.90
CA TRP A 91 -14.78 -4.49 -1.81
C TRP A 91 -15.50 -3.62 -0.77
N ILE A 92 -15.12 -2.34 -0.62
CA ILE A 92 -15.81 -1.40 0.28
C ILE A 92 -17.26 -1.23 -0.15
N ALA A 93 -17.58 -1.35 -1.44
CA ALA A 93 -18.94 -1.17 -1.95
C ALA A 93 -19.94 -2.20 -1.40
N SER A 94 -19.47 -3.38 -0.97
CA SER A 94 -20.30 -4.39 -0.32
C SER A 94 -20.84 -3.96 1.04
N PHE A 95 -20.16 -3.03 1.70
CA PHE A 95 -20.55 -2.50 3.01
C PHE A 95 -21.08 -1.05 2.92
N SER A 96 -20.47 -0.23 2.06
CA SER A 96 -20.81 1.17 1.86
C SER A 96 -20.48 1.64 0.44
N PRO A 97 -21.46 1.60 -0.50
CA PRO A 97 -21.27 2.14 -1.84
C PRO A 97 -20.84 3.62 -1.86
N PRO A 98 -21.42 4.53 -1.03
CA PRO A 98 -20.94 5.91 -0.96
C PRO A 98 -19.50 6.00 -0.41
N GLY A 99 -19.16 5.20 0.60
CA GLY A 99 -17.82 5.15 1.18
C GLY A 99 -16.75 4.74 0.16
N TYR A 100 -17.06 3.76 -0.69
CA TYR A 100 -16.18 3.34 -1.79
C TYR A 100 -15.87 4.48 -2.77
N VAL A 101 -16.90 5.22 -3.20
CA VAL A 101 -16.73 6.36 -4.13
C VAL A 101 -15.89 7.46 -3.48
N ILE A 102 -16.20 7.82 -2.23
CA ILE A 102 -15.48 8.87 -1.49
C ILE A 102 -14.01 8.47 -1.31
N ALA A 103 -13.73 7.26 -0.82
CA ALA A 103 -12.37 6.78 -0.59
C ALA A 103 -11.54 6.78 -1.88
N THR A 104 -12.13 6.28 -2.98
CA THR A 104 -11.47 6.25 -4.29
C THR A 104 -11.11 7.65 -4.78
N VAL A 105 -12.05 8.60 -4.73
CA VAL A 105 -11.82 9.98 -5.20
C VAL A 105 -10.80 10.69 -4.32
N VAL A 106 -10.90 10.55 -2.99
CA VAL A 106 -9.97 11.20 -2.06
C VAL A 106 -8.55 10.65 -2.24
N PHE A 107 -8.38 9.33 -2.33
CA PHE A 107 -7.06 8.74 -2.52
C PHE A 107 -6.47 9.08 -3.89
N ALA A 108 -7.30 9.09 -4.94
CA ALA A 108 -6.87 9.55 -6.25
C ALA A 108 -6.47 11.04 -6.25
N ALA A 109 -7.18 11.89 -5.51
CA ALA A 109 -6.85 13.30 -5.34
C ALA A 109 -5.50 13.48 -4.61
N LEU A 110 -5.18 12.66 -3.62
CA LEU A 110 -3.87 12.67 -2.96
C LEU A 110 -2.73 12.37 -3.94
N LEU A 111 -2.89 11.37 -4.83
CA LEU A 111 -1.91 11.15 -5.90
C LEU A 111 -1.89 12.29 -6.92
N GLY A 112 -3.05 12.91 -7.19
CA GLY A 112 -3.16 14.17 -7.92
C GLY A 112 -2.25 15.26 -7.35
N LEU A 113 -2.30 15.47 -6.04
CA LEU A 113 -1.46 16.42 -5.32
C LEU A 113 0.02 16.03 -5.34
N ALA A 114 0.35 14.74 -5.19
CA ALA A 114 1.72 14.25 -5.33
C ALA A 114 2.30 14.54 -6.73
N GLY A 115 1.49 14.34 -7.78
CA GLY A 115 1.84 14.71 -9.15
C GLY A 115 2.00 16.21 -9.36
N LEU A 116 1.13 17.01 -8.74
CA LEU A 116 1.22 18.48 -8.79
C LEU A 116 2.53 18.98 -8.17
N ALA A 117 2.89 18.43 -7.00
CA ALA A 117 4.12 18.71 -6.27
C ALA A 117 5.40 18.20 -6.96
N THR A 118 5.27 17.23 -7.87
CA THR A 118 6.40 16.70 -8.65
C THR A 118 6.77 17.69 -9.77
N PRO A 119 8.03 18.17 -9.88
CA PRO A 119 8.47 19.05 -10.96
C PRO A 119 8.49 18.33 -12.32
N PRO A 120 8.45 19.06 -13.45
CA PRO A 120 8.45 18.44 -14.78
C PRO A 120 9.85 17.97 -15.22
N GLY A 121 10.90 18.57 -14.65
CA GLY A 121 12.29 18.36 -15.04
C GLY A 121 12.88 17.00 -14.60
N PRO A 122 14.20 16.82 -14.75
CA PRO A 122 14.88 15.56 -14.43
C PRO A 122 14.74 15.13 -12.97
N THR A 123 14.67 16.09 -12.04
CA THR A 123 14.54 15.84 -10.59
C THR A 123 13.23 15.15 -10.19
N ARG A 124 12.27 15.02 -11.11
CA ARG A 124 11.03 14.25 -10.90
C ARG A 124 11.27 12.81 -10.46
N VAL A 125 12.40 12.21 -10.87
CA VAL A 125 12.77 10.84 -10.51
C VAL A 125 13.03 10.67 -9.01
N LEU A 126 13.33 11.77 -8.31
CA LEU A 126 13.44 11.82 -6.84
C LEU A 126 12.16 12.35 -6.19
N ALA A 127 11.58 13.39 -6.79
CA ALA A 127 10.44 14.08 -6.21
C ALA A 127 9.16 13.23 -6.20
N LEU A 128 8.91 12.41 -7.22
CA LEU A 128 7.72 11.56 -7.23
C LEU A 128 7.78 10.46 -6.15
N PRO A 129 8.88 9.69 -5.99
CA PRO A 129 9.01 8.77 -4.85
C PRO A 129 8.79 9.43 -3.50
N ALA A 130 9.39 10.61 -3.28
CA ALA A 130 9.20 11.37 -2.04
C ALA A 130 7.74 11.82 -1.84
N ALA A 131 7.12 12.38 -2.89
CA ALA A 131 5.73 12.84 -2.85
C ALA A 131 4.74 11.68 -2.62
N LEU A 132 5.00 10.52 -3.21
CA LEU A 132 4.22 9.30 -2.96
C LEU A 132 4.39 8.83 -1.51
N GLY A 133 5.62 8.80 -1.00
CA GLY A 133 5.89 8.48 0.41
C GLY A 133 5.15 9.40 1.38
N VAL A 134 5.15 10.72 1.12
CA VAL A 134 4.38 11.69 1.91
C VAL A 134 2.88 11.45 1.79
N SER A 135 2.38 11.21 0.57
CA SER A 135 0.96 10.89 0.35
C SER A 135 0.53 9.64 1.13
N GLU A 136 1.38 8.63 1.24
CA GLU A 136 1.12 7.44 2.03
C GLU A 136 1.26 7.66 3.53
N LEU A 137 2.23 8.46 3.96
CA LEU A 137 2.38 8.85 5.35
C LEU A 137 1.12 9.57 5.87
N VAL A 138 0.52 10.44 5.05
CA VAL A 138 -0.79 11.05 5.37
C VAL A 138 -1.85 9.96 5.55
N ARG A 139 -1.96 9.00 4.62
CA ARG A 139 -2.93 7.90 4.73
C ARG A 139 -2.68 6.99 5.94
N TYR A 140 -1.47 6.89 6.45
CA TYR A 140 -1.17 6.17 7.69
C TYR A 140 -1.66 6.88 8.96
N HIS A 141 -1.96 8.18 8.92
CA HIS A 141 -2.28 8.96 10.14
C HIS A 141 -3.63 9.69 10.06
N ALA A 142 -4.13 9.99 8.87
CA ALA A 142 -5.33 10.79 8.68
C ALA A 142 -6.12 10.39 7.42
N PRO A 143 -7.47 10.52 7.46
CA PRO A 143 -8.30 10.83 8.64
C PRO A 143 -8.42 9.63 9.60
N PHE A 144 -9.03 9.85 10.78
CA PHE A 144 -9.40 8.80 11.75
C PHE A 144 -8.25 7.94 12.30
N GLY A 145 -7.04 8.52 12.41
CA GLY A 145 -5.85 7.77 12.83
C GLY A 145 -5.19 6.98 11.70
N GLY A 146 -5.72 7.05 10.48
CA GLY A 146 -5.17 6.43 9.29
C GLY A 146 -6.13 5.48 8.60
N VAL A 147 -6.09 5.46 7.26
CA VAL A 147 -6.77 4.50 6.42
C VAL A 147 -5.75 3.94 5.39
N PRO A 148 -4.74 3.17 5.84
CA PRO A 148 -3.64 2.70 4.99
C PRO A 148 -4.06 1.51 4.11
N LEU A 149 -5.06 1.72 3.25
CA LEU A 149 -5.55 0.73 2.30
C LEU A 149 -4.87 0.91 0.93
N SER A 150 -4.64 -0.21 0.24
CA SER A 150 -4.07 -0.22 -1.11
C SER A 150 -2.73 0.54 -1.19
N MET A 151 -1.83 0.22 -0.26
CA MET A 151 -0.52 0.87 -0.14
C MET A 151 0.48 0.27 -1.14
N THR A 152 1.41 1.08 -1.63
CA THR A 152 2.46 0.63 -2.56
C THR A 152 3.29 -0.49 -1.96
N SER A 153 3.56 -0.43 -0.65
CA SER A 153 4.29 -1.44 0.11
C SER A 153 3.69 -2.85 -0.01
N LEU A 154 2.37 -2.97 -0.10
CA LEU A 154 1.68 -4.26 -0.27
C LEU A 154 2.01 -4.93 -1.61
N THR A 155 2.46 -4.17 -2.61
CA THR A 155 2.92 -4.76 -3.89
C THR A 155 4.19 -5.59 -3.74
N GLN A 156 4.86 -5.50 -2.59
CA GLN A 156 6.08 -6.24 -2.28
C GLN A 156 5.88 -7.20 -1.10
N ALA A 157 4.65 -7.55 -0.71
CA ALA A 157 4.40 -8.48 0.39
C ALA A 157 5.20 -9.79 0.22
N ASP A 158 5.20 -10.35 -1.01
CA ASP A 158 6.02 -11.50 -1.41
C ASP A 158 7.14 -11.11 -2.39
N GLY A 159 7.50 -9.81 -2.42
CA GLY A 159 8.44 -9.24 -3.38
C GLY A 159 9.88 -9.19 -2.85
N PRO A 160 10.87 -9.09 -3.74
CA PRO A 160 12.28 -9.06 -3.34
C PRO A 160 12.67 -7.82 -2.53
N LEU A 161 11.84 -6.76 -2.55
CA LEU A 161 12.08 -5.54 -1.78
C LEU A 161 11.50 -5.59 -0.37
N ALA A 162 10.71 -6.61 0.00
CA ALA A 162 10.11 -6.75 1.32
C ALA A 162 11.07 -6.50 2.49
N PRO A 163 12.35 -6.97 2.45
CA PRO A 163 13.28 -6.75 3.56
C PRO A 163 13.54 -5.28 3.91
N ILE A 164 13.34 -4.34 2.97
CA ILE A 164 13.51 -2.90 3.23
C ILE A 164 12.56 -2.41 4.33
N ALA A 165 11.39 -3.02 4.49
CA ALA A 165 10.44 -2.68 5.54
C ALA A 165 11.01 -2.86 6.96
N ARG A 166 12.03 -3.71 7.14
CA ARG A 166 12.68 -3.93 8.44
C ARG A 166 13.51 -2.74 8.92
N ILE A 167 13.86 -1.81 8.01
CA ILE A 167 14.66 -0.62 8.35
C ILE A 167 13.76 0.58 8.65
N GLY A 168 12.85 0.89 7.72
CA GLY A 168 12.06 2.13 7.74
C GLY A 168 10.57 1.92 7.57
N GLY A 169 10.09 0.70 7.82
CA GLY A 169 8.69 0.34 7.71
C GLY A 169 8.15 0.44 6.27
N PRO A 170 6.83 0.45 6.12
CA PRO A 170 6.18 0.45 4.82
C PRO A 170 6.42 1.75 4.02
N VAL A 171 6.62 2.89 4.68
CA VAL A 171 6.84 4.18 3.99
C VAL A 171 8.19 4.18 3.26
N LEU A 172 9.27 3.71 3.91
CA LEU A 172 10.57 3.58 3.23
C LEU A 172 10.50 2.58 2.09
N LEU A 173 9.80 1.46 2.27
CA LEU A 173 9.56 0.47 1.22
C LEU A 173 8.85 1.11 0.01
N THR A 174 7.79 1.89 0.21
CA THR A 174 7.11 2.65 -0.86
C THR A 174 8.06 3.55 -1.63
N ILE A 175 8.89 4.34 -0.92
CA ILE A 175 9.87 5.23 -1.54
C ILE A 175 10.89 4.42 -2.36
N ALA A 176 11.37 3.29 -1.84
CA ALA A 176 12.35 2.43 -2.51
C ALA A 176 11.77 1.77 -3.77
N ILE A 177 10.51 1.32 -3.75
CA ILE A 177 9.80 0.78 -4.92
C ILE A 177 9.69 1.84 -6.02
N ALA A 178 9.22 3.04 -5.65
CA ALA A 178 9.06 4.14 -6.58
C ALA A 178 10.41 4.65 -7.13
N ALA A 179 11.46 4.68 -6.29
CA ALA A 179 12.81 5.02 -6.71
C ALA A 179 13.38 3.98 -7.69
N LEU A 180 13.17 2.69 -7.43
CA LEU A 180 13.57 1.62 -8.36
C LEU A 180 12.85 1.76 -9.71
N ALA A 181 11.53 1.97 -9.69
CA ALA A 181 10.74 2.18 -10.90
C ALA A 181 11.23 3.41 -11.68
N ALA A 182 11.49 4.52 -11.00
CA ALA A 182 12.05 5.74 -11.60
C ALA A 182 13.45 5.49 -12.19
N GLY A 183 14.29 4.71 -11.51
CA GLY A 183 15.62 4.33 -11.95
C GLY A 183 15.60 3.46 -13.21
N LEU A 184 14.74 2.44 -13.25
CA LEU A 184 14.53 1.61 -14.44
C LEU A 184 14.02 2.45 -15.62
N GLY A 185 13.05 3.35 -15.39
CA GLY A 185 12.56 4.28 -16.42
C GLY A 185 13.62 5.30 -16.88
N ALA A 186 14.55 5.70 -16.00
CA ALA A 186 15.69 6.53 -16.35
C ALA A 186 16.69 5.78 -17.24
N LEU A 187 16.98 4.50 -16.98
CA LEU A 187 17.83 3.67 -17.84
C LEU A 187 17.26 3.52 -19.25
N VAL A 188 15.95 3.28 -19.39
CA VAL A 188 15.27 3.19 -20.70
C VAL A 188 15.44 4.49 -21.50
N ARG A 189 15.45 5.65 -20.82
CA ARG A 189 15.69 6.97 -21.41
C ARG A 189 17.17 7.36 -21.52
N ARG A 190 18.08 6.40 -21.31
CA ARG A 190 19.55 6.58 -21.35
C ARG A 190 20.09 7.60 -20.34
N GLN A 191 19.37 7.85 -19.26
CA GLN A 191 19.80 8.69 -18.14
C GLN A 191 20.57 7.83 -17.13
N LEU A 192 21.72 7.30 -17.54
CA LEU A 192 22.44 6.24 -16.83
C LEU A 192 22.86 6.60 -15.41
N ALA A 193 23.27 7.86 -15.18
CA ALA A 193 23.67 8.32 -13.86
C ALA A 193 22.51 8.24 -12.85
N TRP A 194 21.34 8.78 -13.22
CA TRP A 194 20.13 8.71 -12.39
C TRP A 194 19.63 7.27 -12.22
N GLY A 195 19.62 6.50 -13.31
CA GLY A 195 19.18 5.11 -13.28
C GLY A 195 20.04 4.24 -12.36
N GLY A 196 21.36 4.30 -12.54
CA GLY A 196 22.32 3.55 -11.73
C GLY A 196 22.28 3.96 -10.25
N ALA A 197 22.19 5.27 -9.95
CA ALA A 197 22.13 5.76 -8.57
C ALA A 197 20.89 5.27 -7.83
N LEU A 198 19.71 5.33 -8.45
CA LEU A 198 18.46 4.91 -7.81
C LEU A 198 18.38 3.40 -7.62
N ILE A 199 18.79 2.63 -8.64
CA ILE A 199 18.84 1.17 -8.55
C ILE A 199 19.85 0.75 -7.48
N GLY A 200 21.04 1.36 -7.48
CA GLY A 200 22.08 1.10 -6.48
C GLY A 200 21.62 1.41 -5.07
N ALA A 201 20.97 2.57 -4.85
CA ALA A 201 20.41 2.93 -3.55
C ALA A 201 19.35 1.93 -3.07
N THR A 202 18.41 1.52 -3.93
CA THR A 202 17.40 0.51 -3.58
C THR A 202 18.05 -0.85 -3.29
N ALA A 203 19.06 -1.25 -4.05
CA ALA A 203 19.79 -2.50 -3.81
C ALA A 203 20.54 -2.48 -2.46
N VAL A 204 21.19 -1.37 -2.12
CA VAL A 204 21.84 -1.18 -0.81
C VAL A 204 20.82 -1.27 0.32
N LEU A 205 19.66 -0.61 0.20
CA LEU A 205 18.58 -0.72 1.19
C LEU A 205 18.06 -2.15 1.32
N GLY A 206 17.91 -2.86 0.20
CA GLY A 206 17.51 -4.28 0.19
C GLY A 206 18.50 -5.16 0.95
N LEU A 207 19.80 -5.01 0.66
CA LEU A 207 20.87 -5.73 1.35
C LEU A 207 20.88 -5.42 2.85
N LEU A 208 20.79 -4.13 3.22
CA LEU A 208 20.70 -3.71 4.62
C LEU A 208 19.46 -4.30 5.31
N GLY A 209 18.33 -4.44 4.60
CA GLY A 209 17.10 -5.01 5.13
C GLY A 209 17.21 -6.51 5.38
N VAL A 210 17.97 -7.22 4.53
CA VAL A 210 18.28 -8.64 4.73
C VAL A 210 19.14 -8.84 5.97
N VAL A 211 20.19 -8.04 6.15
CA VAL A 211 21.11 -8.14 7.31
C VAL A 211 20.64 -7.40 8.55
N ALA A 212 19.49 -6.71 8.50
CA ALA A 212 18.94 -6.00 9.65
C ALA A 212 18.73 -6.97 10.83
N PRO A 213 18.82 -6.50 12.09
CA PRO A 213 18.61 -7.35 13.25
C PRO A 213 17.27 -8.09 13.21
N ALA A 214 17.30 -9.39 13.51
CA ALA A 214 16.13 -10.25 13.65
C ALA A 214 16.01 -10.73 15.10
N GLY A 215 14.81 -11.14 15.50
CA GLY A 215 14.65 -11.95 16.70
C GLY A 215 15.07 -13.39 16.42
N ASP A 216 15.70 -14.04 17.40
CA ASP A 216 16.02 -15.46 17.33
C ASP A 216 14.84 -16.31 17.81
N ALA A 217 14.57 -17.41 17.10
CA ALA A 217 13.59 -18.39 17.56
C ALA A 217 14.13 -19.12 18.80
N LEU A 218 13.45 -18.95 19.94
CA LEU A 218 13.86 -19.59 21.21
C LEU A 218 13.35 -21.03 21.31
N ALA A 219 12.07 -21.24 21.02
CA ALA A 219 11.42 -22.54 21.04
C ALA A 219 10.19 -22.53 20.12
N PRO A 220 9.85 -23.65 19.46
CA PRO A 220 8.60 -23.78 18.72
C PRO A 220 7.41 -23.88 19.66
N LEU A 221 6.27 -23.30 19.27
CA LEU A 221 4.97 -23.44 19.95
C LEU A 221 3.97 -24.10 19.01
N ARG A 222 3.19 -25.05 19.54
CA ARG A 222 2.04 -25.65 18.86
C ARG A 222 0.82 -24.78 19.13
N VAL A 223 0.38 -24.01 18.14
CA VAL A 223 -0.76 -23.09 18.28
C VAL A 223 -1.96 -23.62 17.48
N ALA A 224 -3.14 -23.64 18.11
CA ALA A 224 -4.40 -23.85 17.40
C ALA A 224 -5.10 -22.50 17.14
N VAL A 225 -5.36 -22.19 15.88
CA VAL A 225 -6.18 -21.04 15.47
C VAL A 225 -7.56 -21.57 15.09
N VAL A 226 -8.58 -21.16 15.82
CA VAL A 226 -9.92 -21.74 15.72
C VAL A 226 -10.80 -20.88 14.82
N GLN A 227 -11.46 -21.50 13.85
CA GLN A 227 -12.44 -20.85 13.00
C GLN A 227 -13.74 -21.66 13.02
N GLY A 228 -14.79 -21.10 13.63
CA GLY A 228 -16.08 -21.78 13.77
C GLY A 228 -16.86 -21.98 12.46
N GLY A 229 -16.46 -21.26 11.39
CA GLY A 229 -17.14 -21.32 10.09
C GLY A 229 -18.51 -20.64 10.08
N GLY A 230 -19.37 -21.04 9.12
CA GLY A 230 -20.70 -20.46 8.92
C GLY A 230 -20.85 -19.67 7.61
N PRO A 231 -22.05 -19.11 7.35
CA PRO A 231 -22.29 -18.30 6.17
C PRO A 231 -21.44 -17.04 6.17
N GLN A 232 -20.79 -16.74 5.03
CA GLN A 232 -19.98 -15.54 4.86
C GLN A 232 -20.83 -14.36 4.36
N GLY A 233 -20.36 -13.13 4.61
CA GLY A 233 -21.01 -11.91 4.13
C GLY A 233 -22.30 -11.54 4.88
N THR A 234 -22.51 -12.10 6.08
CA THR A 234 -23.60 -11.67 6.96
C THR A 234 -23.28 -10.33 7.60
N LEU A 235 -24.32 -9.59 7.98
CA LEU A 235 -24.17 -8.39 8.80
C LEU A 235 -24.22 -8.78 10.28
N ALA A 236 -23.31 -8.23 11.08
CA ALA A 236 -23.27 -8.48 12.53
C ALA A 236 -24.62 -8.13 13.20
N LEU A 237 -25.29 -7.06 12.74
CA LEU A 237 -26.63 -6.65 13.21
C LEU A 237 -27.72 -7.71 13.02
N ASN A 238 -27.52 -8.65 12.09
CA ASN A 238 -28.48 -9.70 11.75
C ASN A 238 -28.00 -11.09 12.18
N THR A 239 -26.91 -11.17 12.97
CA THR A 239 -26.30 -12.43 13.40
C THR A 239 -26.37 -12.52 14.91
N ASP A 240 -26.85 -13.64 15.45
CA ASP A 240 -26.81 -13.90 16.89
C ASP A 240 -25.35 -14.17 17.32
N PRO A 241 -24.78 -13.42 18.27
CA PRO A 241 -23.44 -13.70 18.77
C PRO A 241 -23.29 -15.08 19.42
N ALA A 242 -24.36 -15.63 20.01
CA ALA A 242 -24.33 -16.95 20.64
C ALA A 242 -24.05 -18.07 19.61
N ASP A 243 -24.56 -17.91 18.40
CA ASP A 243 -24.33 -18.80 17.26
C ASP A 243 -22.85 -18.80 16.84
N VAL A 244 -22.18 -17.64 16.91
CA VAL A 244 -20.75 -17.50 16.59
C VAL A 244 -19.91 -18.16 17.69
N PHE A 245 -20.24 -17.86 18.95
CA PHE A 245 -19.58 -18.45 20.12
C PHE A 245 -19.67 -19.99 20.10
N ALA A 246 -20.88 -20.53 19.92
CA ALA A 246 -21.13 -21.96 19.93
C ALA A 246 -20.33 -22.70 18.84
N ARG A 247 -20.25 -22.15 17.64
CA ARG A 247 -19.45 -22.74 16.54
C ARG A 247 -17.95 -22.75 16.83
N HIS A 248 -17.41 -21.71 17.45
CA HIS A 248 -15.99 -21.68 17.83
C HIS A 248 -15.70 -22.65 18.99
N LEU A 249 -16.64 -22.79 19.93
CA LEU A 249 -16.53 -23.80 20.97
C LEU A 249 -16.56 -25.21 20.39
N GLU A 250 -17.52 -25.52 19.50
CA GLU A 250 -17.63 -26.82 18.83
C GLU A 250 -16.37 -27.18 18.04
N ALA A 251 -15.79 -26.21 17.32
CA ALA A 251 -14.53 -26.39 16.61
C ALA A 251 -13.35 -26.64 17.59
N SER A 252 -13.35 -25.99 18.76
CA SER A 252 -12.32 -26.17 19.79
C SER A 252 -12.37 -27.55 20.44
N LEU A 253 -13.57 -28.13 20.56
CA LEU A 253 -13.75 -29.49 21.10
C LEU A 253 -13.08 -30.57 20.24
N GLN A 254 -12.73 -30.28 18.99
CA GLN A 254 -11.95 -31.19 18.13
C GLN A 254 -10.45 -31.22 18.50
N ILE A 255 -9.99 -30.29 19.33
CA ILE A 255 -8.60 -30.24 19.79
C ILE A 255 -8.44 -31.22 20.95
N GLU A 256 -7.43 -32.10 20.85
CA GLU A 256 -7.03 -33.01 21.92
C GLU A 256 -6.72 -32.23 23.21
N GLY A 257 -7.26 -32.71 24.34
CA GLY A 257 -7.02 -32.09 25.65
C GLY A 257 -5.65 -32.44 26.23
N GLY A 258 -5.36 -31.91 27.43
CA GLY A 258 -4.21 -32.32 28.23
C GLY A 258 -2.85 -31.85 27.71
N GLY A 259 -2.78 -30.67 27.09
CA GLY A 259 -1.53 -30.05 26.64
C GLY A 259 -1.08 -30.47 25.25
N ALA A 260 -2.00 -30.92 24.39
CA ALA A 260 -1.67 -31.22 22.99
C ALA A 260 -1.26 -29.96 22.20
N VAL A 261 -1.62 -28.77 22.68
CA VAL A 261 -1.24 -27.48 22.10
C VAL A 261 -0.76 -26.56 23.22
N ASP A 262 0.10 -25.59 22.89
CA ASP A 262 0.66 -24.63 23.83
C ASP A 262 -0.18 -23.34 23.92
N LEU A 263 -1.04 -23.08 22.92
CA LEU A 263 -1.89 -21.89 22.82
C LEU A 263 -3.09 -22.17 21.92
N VAL A 264 -4.26 -21.64 22.29
CA VAL A 264 -5.44 -21.59 21.43
C VAL A 264 -5.86 -20.14 21.21
N VAL A 265 -6.16 -19.78 19.96
CA VAL A 265 -6.55 -18.43 19.57
C VAL A 265 -7.88 -18.47 18.84
N TRP A 266 -8.86 -17.72 19.34
CA TRP A 266 -10.12 -17.42 18.68
C TRP A 266 -10.05 -16.02 18.06
N PRO A 267 -10.67 -15.80 16.88
CA PRO A 267 -10.61 -14.54 16.18
C PRO A 267 -11.37 -13.41 16.91
N GLU A 268 -11.32 -12.22 16.32
CA GLU A 268 -12.05 -11.05 16.79
C GLU A 268 -13.57 -11.28 16.87
N ASN A 269 -14.23 -10.68 17.86
CA ASN A 269 -15.69 -10.62 18.02
C ASN A 269 -16.37 -12.00 18.00
N VAL A 270 -15.74 -13.01 18.61
CA VAL A 270 -16.35 -14.34 18.84
C VAL A 270 -17.16 -14.36 20.13
N VAL A 271 -16.72 -13.59 21.12
CA VAL A 271 -17.41 -13.41 22.39
C VAL A 271 -17.97 -12.00 22.41
N ASN A 272 -19.28 -11.87 22.56
CA ASN A 272 -19.96 -10.58 22.65
C ASN A 272 -20.93 -10.65 23.83
N VAL A 273 -20.69 -9.84 24.85
CA VAL A 273 -21.38 -9.90 26.13
C VAL A 273 -21.94 -8.54 26.50
N ASN A 274 -23.12 -8.53 27.11
CA ASN A 274 -23.70 -7.32 27.70
C ASN A 274 -23.00 -7.07 29.05
N GLY A 275 -22.14 -6.05 29.13
CA GLY A 275 -21.29 -5.79 30.29
C GLY A 275 -19.92 -6.47 30.18
N THR A 276 -19.36 -6.91 31.31
CA THR A 276 -18.03 -7.52 31.34
C THR A 276 -18.09 -9.04 31.19
N LEU A 277 -17.15 -9.63 30.45
CA LEU A 277 -16.95 -11.06 30.32
C LEU A 277 -16.78 -11.71 31.70
N ALA A 278 -16.08 -11.06 32.63
CA ALA A 278 -15.86 -11.59 33.97
C ALA A 278 -17.18 -11.93 34.71
N GLY A 279 -18.25 -11.18 34.44
CA GLY A 279 -19.58 -11.41 35.01
C GLY A 279 -20.49 -12.30 34.15
N ASP A 280 -20.06 -12.67 32.94
CA ASP A 280 -20.84 -13.46 32.01
C ASP A 280 -20.60 -14.97 32.19
N THR A 281 -21.64 -15.77 31.94
CA THR A 281 -21.56 -17.24 31.97
C THR A 281 -20.53 -17.82 31.00
N TRP A 282 -20.28 -17.18 29.86
CA TRP A 282 -19.33 -17.63 28.85
C TRP A 282 -17.90 -17.62 29.35
N ASN A 283 -17.55 -16.78 30.34
CA ASN A 283 -16.23 -16.82 30.97
C ASN A 283 -15.97 -18.15 31.68
N THR A 284 -17.00 -18.73 32.32
CA THR A 284 -16.87 -20.05 32.96
C THR A 284 -16.64 -21.13 31.90
N VAL A 285 -17.37 -21.08 30.80
CA VAL A 285 -17.23 -22.01 29.66
C VAL A 285 -15.81 -21.93 29.07
N LEU A 286 -15.30 -20.72 28.84
CA LEU A 286 -13.96 -20.50 28.32
C LEU A 286 -12.87 -20.98 29.30
N ALA A 287 -13.07 -20.75 30.61
CA ALA A 287 -12.15 -21.22 31.64
C ALA A 287 -12.12 -22.76 31.73
N ASP A 288 -13.27 -23.41 31.61
CA ASP A 288 -13.36 -24.87 31.55
C ASP A 288 -12.66 -25.42 30.32
N GLU A 289 -12.85 -24.78 29.17
CA GLU A 289 -12.20 -25.20 27.93
C GLU A 289 -10.68 -25.02 27.99
N ALA A 290 -10.18 -23.91 28.51
CA ALA A 290 -8.75 -23.70 28.75
C ALA A 290 -8.16 -24.77 29.70
N ARG A 291 -8.90 -25.14 30.76
CA ARG A 291 -8.50 -26.23 31.67
C ARG A 291 -8.46 -27.58 30.97
N ARG A 292 -9.48 -27.91 30.16
CA ARG A 292 -9.53 -29.17 29.38
C ARG A 292 -8.36 -29.28 28.42
N LEU A 293 -8.07 -28.20 27.71
CA LEU A 293 -6.97 -28.11 26.76
C LEU A 293 -5.61 -28.15 27.46
N GLY A 294 -5.53 -27.71 28.72
CA GLY A 294 -4.26 -27.55 29.42
C GLY A 294 -3.40 -26.43 28.82
N ALA A 295 -4.04 -25.45 28.15
CA ALA A 295 -3.39 -24.40 27.38
C ALA A 295 -4.12 -23.05 27.56
N PRO A 296 -3.42 -21.90 27.49
CA PRO A 296 -4.06 -20.59 27.44
C PRO A 296 -4.98 -20.45 26.22
N LEU A 297 -6.12 -19.79 26.42
CA LEU A 297 -7.09 -19.46 25.39
C LEU A 297 -7.17 -17.93 25.23
N VAL A 298 -6.78 -17.43 24.06
CA VAL A 298 -6.83 -16.00 23.70
C VAL A 298 -8.02 -15.77 22.78
N VAL A 299 -8.93 -14.89 23.16
CA VAL A 299 -10.22 -14.73 22.46
C VAL A 299 -10.50 -13.26 22.17
N GLY A 300 -11.07 -12.98 21.00
CA GLY A 300 -11.63 -11.67 20.68
C GLY A 300 -12.98 -11.45 21.36
N VAL A 301 -13.00 -10.51 22.30
CA VAL A 301 -14.15 -10.17 23.14
C VAL A 301 -14.64 -8.76 22.83
N VAL A 302 -15.96 -8.57 22.79
CA VAL A 302 -16.64 -7.28 22.82
C VAL A 302 -17.44 -7.19 24.12
N GLU A 303 -17.17 -6.14 24.89
CA GLU A 303 -17.82 -5.83 26.16
C GLU A 303 -18.53 -4.47 26.04
N ASP A 304 -19.76 -4.39 26.55
CA ASP A 304 -20.45 -3.11 26.68
C ASP A 304 -19.99 -2.36 27.94
N VAL A 305 -19.79 -1.05 27.80
CA VAL A 305 -19.27 -0.17 28.87
C VAL A 305 -20.37 0.28 29.85
N ASP A 306 -21.65 0.17 29.47
CA ASP A 306 -22.78 0.80 30.17
C ASP A 306 -23.87 -0.19 30.64
N ALA A 307 -23.53 -1.46 30.92
CA ALA A 307 -24.50 -2.44 31.43
C ALA A 307 -24.72 -2.36 32.96
#